data_AF-A0A314XWF7-F1
#
_entry.id   AF-A0A314XWF7-F1
#
_cell.length_a   1.000
_cell.length_b   1.000
_cell.length_c   1.000
_cell.angle_alpha   90.00
_cell.angle_beta   90.00
_cell.angle_gamma   90.00
#
_symmetry.space_group_name_H-M   'P 1'
#
loop_
_entity.id
_entity.type
_entity.pdbx_description
1 polymer ?
#
loop_
_entity_poly.entity_id
_entity_poly.type
_entity_poly.pdbx_seq_one_letter_code
_entity_poly.pdbx_strand_id
1 'polypeptide(L)'
;MTEAVIRNKPGMASVKDMPVLQDGPPPGGFAPVRYARRIPNKGPSAVAIFLAAFGAFSWGMYEVGKGTRSEGSLRLKSMLLAEQYSRCFKLKKMKDLSKSGKSTLIMRLKL
;
A
#
# COMPACT_ATOMS: atom_id res chain seq x y z
N MET A 1 75.32 -24.90 -22.33
CA MET A 1 76.06 -24.90 -21.05
C MET A 1 76.38 -23.48 -20.55
N THR A 2 75.62 -22.44 -20.93
CA THR A 2 75.89 -21.03 -20.53
C THR A 2 74.93 -20.51 -19.46
N GLU A 3 73.80 -21.17 -19.25
CA GLU A 3 72.78 -20.72 -18.29
C GLU A 3 73.27 -20.69 -16.84
N ALA A 4 74.16 -21.62 -16.48
CA ALA A 4 74.81 -21.61 -15.18
C ALA A 4 75.64 -20.34 -14.97
N VAL A 5 76.31 -19.84 -16.02
CA VAL A 5 77.16 -18.64 -15.91
C VAL A 5 76.32 -17.36 -15.74
N ILE A 6 75.16 -17.31 -16.39
CA ILE A 6 74.30 -16.12 -16.45
C ILE A 6 73.44 -15.97 -15.18
N ARG A 7 72.90 -17.07 -14.64
CA ARG A 7 72.02 -17.09 -13.46
C ARG A 7 72.79 -17.29 -12.14
N ASN A 8 74.09 -17.07 -12.15
CA ASN A 8 74.96 -17.37 -11.00
C ASN A 8 74.56 -16.60 -9.73
N LYS A 9 74.40 -17.34 -8.62
CA LYS A 9 74.33 -16.79 -7.27
C LYS A 9 75.64 -17.13 -6.53
N PRO A 10 76.26 -16.20 -5.78
CA PRO A 10 77.47 -16.51 -5.02
C PRO A 10 77.21 -17.64 -4.02
N GLY A 11 78.03 -18.69 -4.07
CA GLY A 11 77.94 -19.85 -3.17
C GLY A 11 77.15 -21.07 -3.68
N MET A 12 76.76 -21.13 -4.96
CA MET A 12 76.12 -22.32 -5.54
C MET A 12 77.11 -23.50 -5.67
N ALA A 13 76.78 -24.64 -5.07
CA ALA A 13 77.56 -25.88 -5.17
C ALA A 13 77.09 -26.80 -6.33
N SER A 14 75.87 -26.59 -6.84
CA SER A 14 75.25 -27.43 -7.86
C SER A 14 74.33 -26.64 -8.79
N VAL A 15 74.15 -27.14 -10.01
CA VAL A 15 73.27 -26.57 -11.04
C VAL A 15 71.80 -26.53 -10.59
N LYS A 16 71.40 -27.37 -9.63
CA LYS A 16 70.03 -27.43 -9.09
C LYS A 16 69.66 -26.23 -8.21
N ASP A 17 70.65 -25.57 -7.62
CA ASP A 17 70.46 -24.43 -6.71
C ASP A 17 70.41 -23.09 -7.46
N MET A 18 70.27 -23.15 -8.78
CA MET A 18 70.19 -21.99 -9.64
C MET A 18 68.93 -21.17 -9.30
N PRO A 19 69.04 -19.84 -9.14
CA PRO A 19 67.90 -18.99 -8.86
C PRO A 19 66.92 -19.04 -10.03
N VAL A 20 65.71 -19.53 -9.76
CA VAL A 20 64.58 -19.52 -10.67
C VAL A 20 63.50 -18.65 -10.03
N LEU A 21 63.47 -17.38 -10.43
CA LEU A 21 62.37 -16.48 -10.09
C LEU A 21 61.30 -16.66 -11.16
N GLN A 22 60.35 -17.56 -10.91
CA GLN A 22 59.17 -17.74 -11.76
C GLN A 22 58.06 -16.82 -11.26
N ASP A 23 57.38 -16.15 -12.19
CA ASP A 23 56.16 -15.41 -11.89
C ASP A 23 55.07 -16.41 -11.49
N GLY A 24 54.94 -16.62 -10.19
CA GLY A 24 53.93 -17.46 -9.57
C GLY A 24 52.88 -16.61 -8.84
N PRO A 25 51.71 -17.18 -8.54
CA PRO A 25 50.79 -16.54 -7.61
C PRO A 25 51.51 -16.31 -6.27
N PRO A 26 51.19 -15.23 -5.55
CA PRO A 26 51.79 -14.96 -4.26
C PRO A 26 51.55 -16.14 -3.31
N PRO A 27 52.48 -16.39 -2.35
CA PRO A 27 52.26 -17.41 -1.32
C PRO A 27 51.00 -17.03 -0.53
N GLY A 28 49.91 -17.77 -0.74
CA GLY A 28 48.56 -17.45 -0.22
C GLY A 28 47.46 -17.30 -1.29
N GLY A 29 47.82 -17.27 -2.58
CA GLY A 29 46.87 -17.23 -3.70
C GLY A 29 46.14 -15.90 -3.86
N PHE A 30 45.17 -15.86 -4.79
CA PHE A 30 44.33 -14.69 -5.03
C PHE A 30 43.05 -14.74 -4.20
N ALA A 31 42.50 -13.56 -3.90
CA ALA A 31 41.20 -13.46 -3.23
C ALA A 31 40.11 -14.21 -4.04
N PRO A 32 39.15 -14.86 -3.36
CA PRO A 32 38.11 -15.61 -4.03
C PRO A 32 37.21 -14.69 -4.88
N VAL A 33 37.25 -14.89 -6.19
CA VAL A 33 36.44 -14.12 -7.13
C VAL A 33 35.00 -14.65 -7.13
N ARG A 34 34.03 -13.75 -6.90
CA ARG A 34 32.61 -14.09 -6.93
C ARG A 34 32.13 -14.13 -8.39
N TYR A 35 31.98 -15.33 -8.95
CA TYR A 35 31.52 -15.54 -10.33
C TYR A 35 30.00 -15.63 -10.47
N ALA A 36 29.29 -16.00 -9.40
CA ALA A 36 27.86 -16.28 -9.44
C ALA A 36 27.00 -15.02 -9.26
N ARG A 37 25.91 -14.93 -10.04
CA ARG A 37 24.88 -13.91 -9.87
C ARG A 37 24.08 -14.20 -8.58
N ARG A 38 24.09 -13.26 -7.64
CA ARG A 38 23.28 -13.34 -6.42
C ARG A 38 22.18 -12.28 -6.44
N ILE A 39 20.96 -12.68 -6.82
CA ILE A 39 19.77 -11.83 -6.72
C ILE A 39 19.14 -12.06 -5.35
N PRO A 40 19.08 -11.04 -4.47
CA PRO A 40 18.47 -11.19 -3.15
C PRO A 40 16.94 -11.11 -3.24
N ASN A 41 16.25 -12.22 -2.95
CA ASN A 41 14.78 -12.26 -2.85
C ASN A 41 14.32 -11.86 -1.44
N LYS A 42 14.48 -10.58 -1.09
CA LYS A 42 14.10 -10.03 0.23
C LYS A 42 12.64 -9.54 0.30
N GLY A 43 11.81 -9.92 -0.67
CA GLY A 43 10.41 -9.52 -0.70
C GLY A 43 9.57 -10.23 0.36
N PRO A 44 8.45 -9.62 0.79
CA PRO A 44 7.47 -10.30 1.64
C PRO A 44 6.94 -11.56 0.94
N SER A 45 6.67 -12.61 1.72
CA SER A 45 6.14 -13.86 1.18
C SER A 45 4.76 -13.65 0.56
N ALA A 46 4.38 -14.53 -0.38
CA ALA A 46 3.08 -14.44 -1.05
C ALA A 46 1.91 -14.40 -0.06
N VAL A 47 2.00 -15.21 1.01
CA VAL A 47 1.00 -15.26 2.08
C VAL A 47 0.93 -13.93 2.84
N ALA A 48 2.08 -13.30 3.11
CA ALA A 48 2.11 -12.00 3.80
C ALA A 48 1.42 -10.91 2.96
N ILE A 49 1.68 -10.87 1.65
CA ILE A 49 1.04 -9.92 0.72
C ILE A 49 -0.47 -10.17 0.68
N PHE A 50 -0.89 -11.43 0.58
CA PHE A 50 -2.30 -11.80 0.52
C PHE A 50 -3.06 -11.42 1.79
N LEU A 51 -2.50 -11.76 2.97
CA LEU A 51 -3.12 -11.42 4.25
C LEU A 51 -3.16 -9.91 4.48
N ALA A 52 -2.14 -9.18 4.06
CA ALA A 52 -2.13 -7.73 4.16
C ALA A 52 -3.24 -7.10 3.29
N ALA A 53 -3.36 -7.54 2.03
CA ALA A 53 -4.39 -7.05 1.12
C ALA A 53 -5.80 -7.40 1.63
N PHE A 54 -6.01 -8.65 2.06
CA PHE A 54 -7.29 -9.11 2.57
C PHE A 54 -7.66 -8.42 3.89
N GLY A 55 -6.71 -8.24 4.79
CA GLY A 55 -6.89 -7.50 6.04
C GLY A 55 -7.26 -6.04 5.80
N ALA A 56 -6.52 -5.35 4.92
CA ALA A 56 -6.82 -3.97 4.55
C ALA A 56 -8.21 -3.83 3.88
N PHE A 57 -8.56 -4.76 2.99
CA PHE A 57 -9.85 -4.75 2.30
C PHE A 57 -11.02 -4.99 3.27
N SER A 58 -10.94 -6.04 4.08
CA SER A 58 -11.99 -6.38 5.06
C SER A 58 -12.19 -5.25 6.08
N TRP A 59 -11.10 -4.65 6.57
CA TRP A 59 -11.17 -3.47 7.44
C TRP A 59 -11.78 -2.26 6.74
N GLY A 60 -11.35 -1.97 5.51
CA GLY A 60 -11.92 -0.87 4.72
C GLY A 60 -13.43 -1.02 4.51
N MET A 61 -13.89 -2.23 4.20
CA MET A 61 -15.33 -2.50 4.04
C MET A 61 -16.10 -2.38 5.36
N TYR A 62 -15.49 -2.74 6.49
CA TYR A 62 -16.10 -2.53 7.81
C TYR A 62 -16.34 -1.04 8.11
N GLU A 63 -15.35 -0.17 7.81
CA GLU A 63 -15.49 1.27 7.98
C GLU A 63 -16.56 1.87 7.06
N VAL A 64 -16.58 1.47 5.78
CA VAL A 64 -17.61 1.89 4.82
C VAL A 64 -19.01 1.51 5.29
N GLY A 65 -19.19 0.30 5.82
CA GLY A 65 -20.46 -0.16 6.37
C GLY A 65 -20.96 0.71 7.53
N LYS A 66 -20.05 1.14 8.42
CA LYS A 66 -20.38 2.07 9.51
C LYS A 66 -20.81 3.44 8.99
N GLY A 67 -20.13 3.97 7.95
CA GLY A 67 -20.47 5.23 7.31
C GLY A 67 -21.88 5.23 6.70
N THR A 68 -22.20 4.20 5.91
CA THR A 68 -23.51 4.07 5.24
C THR A 68 -24.67 4.00 6.24
N ARG A 69 -24.48 3.37 7.40
CA ARG A 69 -25.52 3.30 8.45
C ARG A 69 -25.82 4.68 9.04
N SER A 70 -24.78 5.48 9.27
CA SER A 70 -24.91 6.84 9.79
C SER A 70 -25.58 7.76 8.77
N GLU A 71 -25.14 7.75 7.52
CA GLU A 71 -25.76 8.53 6.44
C GLU A 71 -27.21 8.13 6.17
N GLY A 72 -27.52 6.84 6.19
CA GLY A 72 -28.90 6.35 6.08
C GLY A 72 -29.79 6.89 7.20
N SER A 73 -29.31 6.89 8.44
CA SER A 73 -30.07 7.45 9.58
C SER A 73 -30.26 8.97 9.47
N LEU A 74 -29.27 9.69 8.96
CA LEU A 74 -29.32 11.13 8.73
C LEU A 74 -30.30 11.47 7.61
N ARG A 75 -30.29 10.71 6.52
CA ARG A 75 -31.18 10.88 5.38
C ARG A 75 -32.64 10.55 5.73
N LEU A 76 -32.86 9.52 6.56
CA LEU A 76 -34.20 9.23 7.10
C LEU A 76 -34.69 10.37 8.00
N LYS A 77 -33.85 10.89 8.90
CA LYS A 77 -34.20 12.03 9.76
C LYS A 77 -34.54 13.27 8.94
N SER A 78 -33.78 13.59 7.89
CA SER A 78 -34.03 14.77 7.05
C SER A 78 -35.34 14.65 6.24
N MET A 79 -35.68 13.45 5.74
CA MET A 79 -36.96 13.20 5.06
C MET A 79 -38.16 13.31 6.02
N LEU A 80 -38.06 12.72 7.22
CA LEU A 80 -39.12 12.78 8.22
C LEU A 80 -39.36 14.22 8.72
N LEU A 81 -38.29 15.00 8.90
CA LEU A 81 -38.39 16.41 9.24
C LEU A 81 -39.07 17.23 8.14
N ALA A 82 -38.78 16.96 6.86
CA ALA A 82 -39.45 17.63 5.74
C ALA A 82 -40.96 17.32 5.69
N GLU A 83 -41.36 16.08 5.95
CA GLU A 83 -42.76 15.65 6.03
C GLU A 83 -43.50 16.32 7.20
N GLN A 84 -42.86 16.39 8.38
CA GLN A 84 -43.38 17.09 9.56
C GLN A 84 -43.60 18.59 9.27
N TYR A 85 -42.64 19.24 8.61
CA TYR A 85 -42.73 20.66 8.25
C TYR A 85 -43.89 20.94 7.28
N SER A 86 -44.06 20.10 6.25
CA SER A 86 -45.16 20.22 5.28
C SER A 86 -46.53 20.06 5.94
N ARG A 87 -46.68 19.09 6.86
CA ARG A 87 -47.91 18.90 7.64
C ARG A 87 -48.22 20.11 8.53
N CYS A 88 -47.24 20.62 9.26
CA CYS A 88 -47.40 21.82 10.09
C CYS A 88 -47.81 23.05 9.25
N PHE A 89 -47.20 23.25 8.09
CA PHE A 89 -47.54 24.34 7.19
C PHE A 89 -48.98 24.24 6.67
N LYS A 90 -49.40 23.04 6.25
CA LYS A 90 -50.77 22.78 5.77
C LYS A 90 -51.80 23.00 6.88
N LEU A 91 -51.52 22.54 8.10
CA LEU A 91 -52.38 22.75 9.27
C LEU A 91 -52.49 24.23 9.64
N LYS A 92 -51.37 24.98 9.57
CA LYS A 92 -51.39 26.43 9.82
C LYS A 92 -52.22 27.17 8.76
N LYS A 93 -52.04 26.83 7.47
CA LYS A 93 -52.86 27.37 6.37
C LYS A 93 -54.36 27.09 6.57
N MET A 94 -54.73 25.90 7.03
CA MET A 94 -56.13 25.56 7.32
C MET A 94 -56.69 26.37 8.50
N LYS A 95 -55.91 26.57 9.57
CA LYS A 95 -56.31 27.42 10.71
C LYS A 95 -56.45 28.89 10.31
N ASP A 96 -55.55 29.40 9.48
CA ASP A 96 -55.61 30.77 8.97
C ASP A 96 -56.82 30.98 8.04
N LEU A 97 -57.16 29.97 7.22
CA LEU A 97 -58.37 29.97 6.40
C LEU A 97 -59.65 29.97 7.25
N SER A 98 -59.67 29.19 8.34
CA SER A 98 -60.77 29.14 9.30
C SER A 98 -60.97 30.48 10.03
N LYS A 99 -59.88 31.13 10.48
CA LYS A 99 -59.95 32.45 11.13
C LYS A 99 -60.33 33.60 10.19
N SER A 100 -60.06 33.49 8.89
CA SER A 100 -60.40 34.54 7.92
C SER A 100 -61.87 34.57 7.46
N GLY A 101 -62.73 33.70 8.01
CA GLY A 101 -64.16 33.65 7.64
C GLY A 101 -64.45 33.19 6.21
N LYS A 102 -63.44 32.77 5.44
CA LYS A 102 -63.58 32.30 4.03
C LYS A 102 -64.09 30.85 3.90
N SER A 103 -64.39 30.18 5.01
CA SER A 103 -64.82 28.77 5.04
C SER A 103 -66.19 28.54 4.39
N THR A 104 -67.06 29.54 4.31
CA THR A 104 -68.39 29.43 3.71
C THR A 104 -68.40 29.61 2.19
N LEU A 105 -67.31 30.08 1.55
CA LEU A 105 -67.29 30.30 0.10
C LEU A 105 -66.87 29.06 -0.70
N ILE A 106 -66.06 28.16 -0.13
CA ILE A 106 -65.52 26.99 -0.86
C ILE A 106 -66.50 25.79 -0.86
N MET A 107 -67.39 25.68 0.13
CA MET A 107 -68.44 24.64 0.13
C MET A 107 -69.64 24.99 -0.78
N ARG A 108 -69.76 26.23 -1.26
CA ARG A 108 -70.83 26.65 -2.20
C ARG A 108 -70.42 26.61 -3.68
N LEU A 109 -69.14 26.43 -4.00
CA LEU A 109 -68.63 26.42 -5.38
C LEU A 109 -68.34 25.00 -5.91
N LYS A 110 -68.77 23.97 -5.18
CA LYS A 110 -68.59 22.55 -5.54
C LYS A 110 -69.91 21.82 -5.80
N LEU A 111 -70.99 22.58 -5.99
CA LEU A 111 -72.26 22.12 -6.57
C LEU A 111 -72.28 22.56 -8.04
#